data_AF-A0A6I2UBW9-F1
#
_entry.id   AF-A0A6I2UBW9-F1
#
_cell.length_a   1.000
_cell.length_b   1.000
_cell.length_c   1.000
_cell.angle_alpha   90.00
_cell.angle_beta   90.00
_cell.angle_gamma   90.00
#
_symmetry.space_group_name_H-M   'P 1'
#
loop_
_entity.id
_entity.type
_entity.pdbx_description
1 polymer ?
#
loop_
_entity_poly.entity_id
_entity_poly.type
_entity_poly.pdbx_seq_one_letter_code
_entity_poly.pdbx_strand_id
1 'polypeptide(L)'
;MIKFISYDGKFPNLCRGTLAIEKDGKRYELRNVLISCGNSFIDAYGDGYTIKGPWRIDSFELPRKLQGDIKEIEELVNEHLEHGCCGGCI
;
A
#
# COMPACT_ATOMS: atom_id res chain seq x y z
N MET A 1 -8.19 16.27 7.59
CA MET A 1 -7.81 16.15 6.17
C MET A 1 -6.40 15.65 6.12
N ILE A 2 -6.23 14.46 5.57
CA ILE A 2 -4.93 13.82 5.40
C ILE A 2 -4.39 14.18 4.01
N LYS A 3 -3.09 14.45 3.91
CA LYS A 3 -2.41 14.72 2.63
C LYS A 3 -1.43 13.60 2.33
N PHE A 4 -1.44 13.14 1.08
CA PHE A 4 -0.43 12.24 0.56
C PHE A 4 0.87 13.01 0.34
N ILE A 5 2.00 12.47 0.81
CA ILE A 5 3.33 13.05 0.55
C ILE A 5 4.07 12.18 -0.45
N SER A 6 4.26 10.90 -0.13
CA SER A 6 5.01 9.98 -0.98
C SER A 6 4.80 8.51 -0.58
N TYR A 7 5.10 7.61 -1.51
CA TYR A 7 5.30 6.20 -1.25
C TYR A 7 6.55 5.72 -1.98
N ASP A 8 7.42 4.98 -1.30
CA ASP A 8 8.71 4.53 -1.84
C ASP A 8 8.78 3.02 -2.14
N GLY A 9 7.66 2.31 -2.00
CA GLY A 9 7.57 0.89 -2.29
C GLY A 9 7.93 0.60 -3.75
N LYS A 10 8.63 -0.52 -3.97
CA LYS A 10 9.06 -0.94 -5.31
C LYS A 10 9.28 -2.45 -5.39
N PHE A 11 9.34 -3.00 -6.60
CA PHE A 11 9.76 -4.38 -6.84
C PHE A 11 11.12 -4.66 -6.15
N PRO A 12 11.33 -5.86 -5.55
CA PRO A 12 10.44 -7.04 -5.55
C PRO A 12 9.39 -7.05 -4.44
N ASN A 13 9.28 -6.01 -3.61
CA ASN A 13 8.39 -6.02 -2.46
C ASN A 13 7.62 -4.70 -2.36
N LEU A 14 6.82 -4.43 -3.39
CA LEU A 14 6.13 -3.16 -3.59
C LEU A 14 5.29 -2.77 -2.38
N CYS A 15 4.62 -3.71 -1.71
CA CYS A 15 3.75 -3.45 -0.56
C CYS A 15 4.49 -3.06 0.73
N ARG A 16 5.79 -3.31 0.83
CA ARG A 16 6.61 -3.03 2.03
C ARG A 16 7.33 -1.68 2.02
N GLY A 17 6.86 -0.75 1.18
CA GLY A 17 7.31 0.63 1.22
C GLY A 17 6.91 1.39 2.50
N THR A 18 7.41 2.62 2.60
CA THR A 18 7.06 3.65 3.57
C THR A 18 6.07 4.62 2.94
N LEU A 19 4.85 4.66 3.48
CA LEU A 19 3.85 5.66 3.15
C LEU A 19 4.08 6.91 4.02
N ALA A 20 4.38 8.03 3.39
CA ALA A 20 4.46 9.32 4.05
C ALA A 20 3.16 10.10 3.85
N ILE A 21 2.54 10.51 4.95
CA ILE A 21 1.34 11.35 4.96
C ILE A 21 1.48 12.50 5.97
N GLU A 22 0.72 13.57 5.77
CA GLU A 22 0.56 14.66 6.75
C GLU A 22 -0.87 14.65 7.30
N LYS A 23 -1.01 14.73 8.62
CA LYS A 23 -2.29 14.96 9.30
C LYS A 23 -2.08 15.97 10.43
N ASP A 24 -2.92 17.00 10.46
CA ASP A 24 -2.92 18.06 11.49
C ASP A 24 -1.54 18.73 11.68
N GLY A 25 -0.84 19.01 10.56
CA GLY A 25 0.50 19.60 10.58
C GLY A 25 1.61 18.66 11.04
N LYS A 26 1.30 17.39 11.31
CA LYS A 26 2.26 16.36 11.68
C LYS A 26 2.47 15.36 10.54
N ARG A 27 3.73 15.13 10.18
CA ARG A 27 4.14 14.09 9.24
C ARG A 27 4.20 12.72 9.93
N TYR A 28 3.70 11.71 9.24
CA TYR A 28 3.76 10.31 9.63
C TYR A 28 4.47 9.52 8.53
N GLU A 29 5.38 8.64 8.95
CA GLU A 29 6.08 7.72 8.07
C GLU A 29 5.71 6.30 8.48
N LEU A 30 4.89 5.67 7.65
CA LEU A 30 4.16 4.45 7.94
C LEU A 30 4.75 3.32 7.11
N ARG A 31 5.57 2.47 7.75
CA ARG A 31 6.22 1.34 7.08
C ARG A 31 5.31 0.13 7.05
N ASN A 32 5.30 -0.59 5.92
CA ASN A 32 4.59 -1.86 5.76
C ASN A 32 3.07 -1.78 6.02
N VAL A 33 2.47 -0.59 5.87
CA VAL A 33 1.04 -0.41 6.12
C VAL A 33 0.16 -0.69 4.92
N LEU A 34 0.74 -0.91 3.73
CA LEU A 34 -0.04 -1.18 2.52
C LEU A 34 -0.13 -2.69 2.26
N ILE A 35 -1.36 -3.15 2.04
CA ILE A 35 -1.68 -4.49 1.56
C ILE A 35 -2.16 -4.37 0.12
N SER A 36 -1.47 -5.02 -0.81
CA SER A 36 -1.94 -5.14 -2.19
C SER A 36 -3.09 -6.14 -2.23
N CYS A 37 -4.24 -5.73 -2.74
CA CYS A 37 -5.36 -6.62 -3.05
C CYS A 37 -5.31 -7.13 -4.50
N GLY A 38 -4.12 -7.11 -5.10
CA GLY A 38 -3.85 -7.79 -6.36
C GLY A 38 -3.57 -9.28 -6.15
N ASN A 39 -3.16 -9.95 -7.23
CA ASN A 39 -2.81 -11.36 -7.19
C ASN A 39 -1.54 -11.62 -8.01
N SER A 40 -0.72 -12.58 -7.61
CA SER A 40 0.41 -13.04 -8.40
C SER A 40 0.51 -14.55 -8.27
N PHE A 41 0.73 -15.24 -9.39
CA PHE A 41 0.77 -16.69 -9.45
C PHE A 41 1.65 -17.17 -10.60
N ILE A 42 2.13 -18.41 -10.47
CA ILE A 42 2.82 -19.15 -11.53
C ILE A 42 1.80 -20.12 -12.12
N ASP A 43 1.69 -20.17 -13.44
CA ASP A 43 0.79 -21.10 -14.11
C ASP A 43 1.37 -22.52 -14.21
N ALA A 44 0.67 -23.42 -14.92
CA ALA A 44 1.11 -24.80 -15.09
C ALA A 44 2.34 -24.96 -16.00
N TYR A 45 2.70 -23.93 -16.78
CA TYR A 45 3.84 -23.92 -17.68
C TYR A 45 5.08 -23.26 -17.06
N GLY A 46 4.94 -22.67 -15.86
CA GLY A 46 6.02 -21.98 -15.16
C GLY A 46 6.08 -20.48 -15.44
N ASP A 47 5.07 -19.93 -16.14
CA ASP A 47 5.01 -18.51 -16.46
C ASP A 47 4.40 -17.71 -15.29
N GLY A 48 5.04 -16.59 -14.94
CA GLY A 48 4.62 -15.71 -13.85
C GLY A 48 3.61 -14.66 -14.31
N TYR A 49 2.49 -14.56 -13.60
CA TYR A 49 1.44 -13.57 -13.85
C TYR A 49 1.23 -12.66 -12.65
N THR A 50 0.89 -11.40 -12.92
CA THR A 50 0.59 -10.40 -11.90
C THR A 50 -0.64 -9.60 -12.29
N ILE A 51 -1.62 -9.58 -11.38
CA ILE A 51 -2.86 -8.82 -11.48
C ILE A 51 -2.76 -7.68 -10.46
N LYS A 52 -2.77 -6.44 -10.93
CA LYS A 52 -2.81 -5.25 -10.07
C LYS A 52 -4.18 -5.13 -9.41
N GLY A 53 -4.21 -4.73 -8.13
CA GLY A 53 -5.43 -4.49 -7.37
C GLY A 53 -5.31 -3.26 -6.45
N PRO A 54 -6.41 -2.81 -5.84
CA PRO A 54 -6.38 -1.65 -4.97
C PRO A 54 -5.52 -1.92 -3.72
N TRP A 55 -5.10 -0.83 -3.10
CA TRP A 55 -4.41 -0.83 -1.81
C TRP A 55 -5.41 -0.87 -0.67
N ARG A 56 -5.09 -1.63 0.37
CA ARG A 56 -5.75 -1.58 1.68
C ARG A 56 -4.75 -1.24 2.76
N ILE A 57 -5.23 -0.69 3.87
CA ILE A 57 -4.39 -0.36 5.02
C ILE A 57 -4.40 -1.52 6.01
N ASP A 58 -3.21 -1.97 6.40
CA ASP A 58 -3.03 -2.88 7.52
C ASP A 58 -3.28 -2.13 8.84
N SER A 59 -4.41 -2.42 9.48
CA SER A 59 -4.82 -1.78 10.72
C SER A 59 -3.95 -2.17 11.93
N PHE A 60 -3.19 -3.28 11.85
CA PHE A 60 -2.29 -3.72 12.90
C PHE A 60 -0.97 -2.94 12.89
N GLU A 61 -0.48 -2.60 11.69
CA GLU A 61 0.75 -1.81 11.50
C GLU A 61 0.47 -0.29 11.59
N LEU A 62 -0.80 0.12 11.42
CA LEU A 62 -1.18 1.52 11.51
C LEU A 62 -1.19 2.03 12.98
N PRO A 63 -0.55 3.18 13.29
CA PRO A 63 -0.60 3.77 14.62
C PRO A 63 -2.03 4.03 15.11
N ARG A 64 -2.30 3.75 16.40
CA ARG A 64 -3.64 3.92 17.02
C ARG A 64 -4.30 5.28 16.76
N LYS A 65 -3.49 6.35 16.65
CA LYS A 65 -3.98 7.72 16.38
C LYS A 65 -4.60 7.90 15.00
N LEU A 66 -4.31 6.99 14.07
CA LEU A 66 -4.76 7.00 12.69
C LEU A 66 -5.77 5.87 12.40
N GLN A 67 -6.07 4.99 13.36
CA GLN A 67 -7.01 3.89 13.16
C GLN A 67 -8.43 4.36 12.82
N GLY A 68 -8.82 5.55 13.28
CA GLY A 68 -10.11 6.17 12.90
C GLY A 68 -10.17 6.64 11.44
N ASP A 69 -9.02 6.77 10.77
CA ASP A 69 -8.91 7.35 9.43
C ASP A 69 -8.60 6.30 8.35
N ILE A 70 -8.66 5.00 8.66
CA ILE A 70 -8.27 3.91 7.74
C ILE A 70 -8.89 4.10 6.35
N LYS A 71 -10.20 4.37 6.29
CA LYS A 71 -10.92 4.54 5.03
C LYS A 71 -10.44 5.77 4.24
N GLU A 72 -10.23 6.91 4.91
CA GLU A 72 -9.71 8.13 4.27
C GLU A 72 -8.31 7.89 3.71
N ILE A 73 -7.45 7.17 4.46
CA ILE A 73 -6.10 6.82 4.00
C ILE A 73 -6.17 5.84 2.82
N GLU A 74 -7.04 4.83 2.85
CA GLU A 74 -7.24 3.89 1.73
C GLU A 74 -7.66 4.61 0.44
N GLU A 75 -8.67 5.48 0.52
CA GLU A 75 -9.13 6.29 -0.62
C GLU A 75 -8.00 7.17 -1.15
N LEU A 76 -7.34 7.93 -0.26
CA LEU A 76 -6.22 8.80 -0.60
C LEU A 76 -5.09 8.05 -1.32
N VAL A 77 -4.72 6.86 -0.84
CA VAL A 77 -3.65 6.06 -1.44
C VAL A 77 -4.05 5.57 -2.83
N ASN A 78 -5.27 5.08 -3.01
CA ASN A 78 -5.73 4.60 -4.32
C ASN A 78 -5.98 5.72 -5.34
N GLU A 79 -6.17 6.96 -4.89
CA GLU A 79 -6.21 8.13 -5.78
C GLU A 79 -4.83 8.56 -6.27
N HIS A 80 -3.77 8.35 -5.47
CA HIS A 80 -2.41 8.83 -5.76
C HIS A 80 -1.48 7.76 -6.32
N LEU A 81 -1.73 6.48 -6.03
CA LEU A 81 -0.90 5.36 -6.46
C LEU A 81 -1.66 4.50 -7.47
N GLU A 82 -0.94 4.01 -8.48
CA GLU A 82 -1.45 2.91 -9.29
C GLU A 82 -1.77 1.70 -8.40
N HIS A 83 -2.79 0.95 -8.81
CA HIS A 83 -3.13 -0.32 -8.20
C HIS A 83 -1.89 -1.22 -8.08
N GLY A 84 -1.67 -1.71 -6.86
CA GLY A 84 -0.51 -2.49 -6.50
C GLY A 84 -0.65 -3.96 -6.82
N CYS A 85 0.43 -4.54 -7.33
CA CYS A 85 0.88 -5.92 -7.16
C CYS A 85 2.16 -6.01 -8.02
N CYS A 86 3.28 -6.50 -7.48
CA CYS A 86 4.55 -6.50 -8.23
C CYS A 86 5.09 -7.89 -8.56
N GLY A 87 4.40 -8.96 -8.15
CA GLY A 87 4.84 -10.33 -8.45
C GLY A 87 6.01 -10.83 -7.63
N GLY A 88 6.83 -10.00 -6.99
CA GLY A 88 8.07 -10.46 -6.33
C GLY A 88 7.90 -11.36 -5.09
N CYS A 89 6.68 -11.76 -4.74
CA CYS A 89 6.39 -12.77 -3.74
C CYS A 89 6.13 -14.18 -4.32
N ILE A 90 6.21 -14.35 -5.65
CA ILE A 90 6.15 -15.65 -6.33
C ILE A 90 7.55 -16.21 -6.59
#